data_AF-A0A3S1EMM3-F1
#
_entry.id   AF-A0A3S1EMM3-F1
#
_cell.length_a   1.000
_cell.length_b   1.000
_cell.length_c   1.000
_cell.angle_alpha   90.00
_cell.angle_beta   90.00
_cell.angle_gamma   90.00
#
_symmetry.space_group_name_H-M   'P 1'
#
loop_
_entity.id
_entity.type
_entity.pdbx_description
1 polymer ?
#
loop_
_entity_poly.entity_id
_entity_poly.type
_entity_poly.pdbx_seq_one_letter_code
_entity_poly.pdbx_strand_id
1 'polypeptide(L)'
;ALIVASPMAFFALKIFGTGYLVFLAWQAIAKGSAFSPEKRTGPQVSLLRSWAAGLGVNLLNPKIILFFMTFLPQFVSAHDPNASGKLFFLGMMFIVLSIPVTAPMVLAAEKFSAAMKASPRVTRVVDYLFGGVFSAFALKILTAQAK
;
A
#
# COMPACT_ATOMS: atom_id res chain seq x y z
N ALA A 1 9.09 -11.68 -13.01
CA ALA A 1 9.99 -12.37 -13.95
C ALA A 1 11.30 -11.61 -14.14
N LEU A 2 11.29 -10.33 -14.57
CA LEU A 2 12.52 -9.59 -14.89
C LEU A 2 13.51 -9.36 -13.72
N ILE A 3 13.03 -9.11 -12.50
CA ILE A 3 13.92 -8.94 -11.32
C ILE A 3 14.56 -10.27 -10.90
N VAL A 4 13.87 -11.39 -11.09
CA VAL A 4 14.41 -12.73 -10.82
C VAL A 4 15.38 -13.14 -11.93
N ALA A 5 15.15 -12.71 -13.17
CA ALA A 5 16.00 -13.01 -14.32
C ALA A 5 17.38 -12.32 -14.29
N SER A 6 17.56 -11.28 -13.47
CA SER A 6 18.86 -10.61 -13.30
C SER A 6 19.37 -10.81 -11.86
N PRO A 7 20.40 -11.65 -11.65
CA PRO A 7 21.00 -11.87 -10.34
C PRO A 7 21.44 -10.56 -9.66
N MET A 8 21.93 -9.60 -10.45
CA MET A 8 22.38 -8.30 -9.94
C MET A 8 21.22 -7.41 -9.51
N ALA A 9 20.11 -7.39 -10.27
CA ALA A 9 18.91 -6.64 -9.89
C ALA A 9 18.24 -7.24 -8.65
N PHE A 10 18.19 -8.58 -8.55
CA PHE A 10 17.69 -9.27 -7.37
C PHE A 10 18.55 -8.97 -6.14
N PHE A 11 19.87 -9.04 -6.26
CA PHE A 11 20.79 -8.73 -5.16
C PHE A 11 20.68 -7.28 -4.70
N ALA A 12 20.64 -6.32 -5.62
CA ALA A 12 20.43 -4.91 -5.30
C ALA A 12 19.11 -4.70 -4.56
N LEU A 13 17.99 -5.20 -5.10
CA LEU A 13 16.68 -5.10 -4.45
C LEU A 13 16.68 -5.74 -3.06
N LYS A 14 17.34 -6.88 -2.91
CA LYS A 14 17.44 -7.61 -1.65
C LYS A 14 18.18 -6.79 -0.58
N ILE A 15 19.34 -6.23 -0.91
CA ILE A 15 20.15 -5.43 0.03
C ILE A 15 19.43 -4.11 0.36
N PHE A 16 19.00 -3.36 -0.65
CA PHE A 16 18.30 -2.08 -0.43
C PHE A 16 16.97 -2.28 0.30
N GLY A 17 16.18 -3.27 -0.09
CA GLY A 17 14.90 -3.59 0.55
C GLY A 17 15.07 -4.01 2.01
N THR A 18 16.06 -4.86 2.30
CA THR A 18 16.36 -5.27 3.69
C THR A 18 16.78 -4.08 4.53
N GLY A 19 17.73 -3.27 4.05
CA GLY A 19 18.19 -2.06 4.76
C GLY A 19 17.06 -1.08 5.02
N TYR A 20 16.19 -0.85 4.03
CA TYR A 20 15.03 0.01 4.17
C TYR A 20 14.02 -0.52 5.19
N LEU A 21 13.72 -1.81 5.20
CA LEU A 21 12.82 -2.42 6.19
C LEU A 21 13.38 -2.37 7.61
N VAL A 22 14.68 -2.60 7.79
CA VAL A 22 15.34 -2.44 9.10
C VAL A 22 15.27 -0.99 9.56
N PHE A 23 15.52 -0.03 8.65
CA PHE A 23 15.36 1.39 8.95
C PHE A 23 13.93 1.74 9.39
N LEU A 24 12.91 1.22 8.69
CA LEU A 24 11.50 1.42 9.06
C LEU A 24 11.15 0.74 10.39
N ALA A 25 11.67 -0.46 10.66
CA ALA A 25 11.47 -1.16 11.93
C ALA A 25 12.06 -0.37 13.10
N TRP A 26 13.30 0.11 12.96
CA TRP A 26 13.95 0.96 13.95
C TRP A 26 13.19 2.27 14.13
N GLN A 27 12.75 2.92 13.04
CA GLN A 27 11.99 4.16 13.10
C GLN A 27 10.66 3.97 13.86
N ALA A 28 9.93 2.88 13.60
CA ALA A 28 8.68 2.57 14.29
C ALA A 28 8.87 2.43 15.81
N ILE A 29 9.96 1.78 16.25
CA ILE A 29 10.24 1.56 17.68
C ILE A 29 10.83 2.83 18.35
N ALA A 30 11.73 3.53 17.67
CA ALA A 30 12.50 4.64 18.25
C ALA A 30 11.75 5.98 18.21
N LYS A 31 10.98 6.24 17.15
CA LYS A 31 10.25 7.51 16.95
C LYS A 31 8.73 7.37 17.10
N GLY A 32 8.25 6.13 17.26
CA GLY A 32 6.83 5.78 17.14
C GLY A 32 6.40 5.63 15.68
N SER A 33 5.39 4.81 15.43
CA SER A 33 4.80 4.65 14.09
C SER A 33 4.11 5.94 13.62
N ALA A 34 3.54 5.93 12.40
CA ALA A 34 2.82 7.06 11.80
C ALA A 34 1.66 7.63 12.66
N PHE A 35 1.30 6.97 13.77
CA PHE A 35 0.35 7.48 14.76
C PHE A 35 0.97 8.46 15.77
N SER A 36 2.29 8.60 15.80
CA SER A 36 3.02 9.54 16.65
C SER A 36 2.94 10.97 16.07
N PRO A 37 2.53 11.97 16.87
CA PRO A 37 2.28 13.30 16.37
C PRO A 37 3.61 14.04 16.22
N GLU A 38 4.12 14.11 15.00
CA GLU A 38 4.49 15.44 14.57
C GLU A 38 3.17 16.10 14.19
N LYS A 39 2.74 17.11 14.97
CA LYS A 39 1.75 18.07 14.49
C LYS A 39 2.33 18.62 13.20
N ARG A 40 1.96 18.04 12.06
CA ARG A 40 2.23 18.64 10.76
C ARG A 40 1.36 19.89 10.74
N THR A 41 1.89 20.99 11.27
CA THR A 41 1.46 22.37 11.03
C THR A 41 1.76 22.78 9.58
N GLY A 42 1.72 21.81 8.66
CA GLY A 42 1.88 22.02 7.24
C GLY A 42 0.53 22.34 6.61
N PRO A 43 0.52 22.99 5.44
CA PRO A 43 -0.71 23.28 4.71
C PRO A 43 -1.50 21.99 4.47
N GLN A 44 -2.83 22.10 4.57
CA GLN A 44 -3.72 21.00 4.24
C GLN A 44 -3.38 20.45 2.85
N VAL A 45 -3.22 19.13 2.76
CA VAL A 45 -2.94 18.47 1.48
C VAL A 45 -4.17 18.66 0.59
N SER A 46 -3.98 19.21 -0.60
CA SER A 46 -5.09 19.41 -1.53
C SER A 46 -5.75 18.08 -1.92
N LEU A 47 -7.05 18.11 -2.20
CA LEU A 47 -7.79 16.93 -2.67
C LEU A 47 -7.13 16.31 -3.90
N LEU A 48 -6.68 17.14 -4.84
CA LEU A 48 -6.00 16.69 -6.05
C LEU A 48 -4.69 15.95 -5.73
N ARG A 49 -3.90 16.42 -4.76
CA ARG A 49 -2.66 15.77 -4.36
C ARG A 49 -2.92 14.44 -3.65
N SER A 50 -3.96 14.36 -2.83
CA SER A 50 -4.39 13.11 -2.18
C SER A 50 -4.89 12.09 -3.22
N TRP A 51 -5.68 12.55 -4.19
CA TRP A 51 -6.15 11.72 -5.31
C TRP A 51 -4.99 11.22 -6.17
N ALA A 52 -4.05 12.09 -6.54
CA ALA A 52 -2.89 11.73 -7.34
C ALA A 52 -1.97 10.73 -6.61
N ALA A 53 -1.79 10.88 -5.30
CA ALA A 53 -1.05 9.91 -4.49
C ALA A 53 -1.76 8.54 -4.48
N GLY A 54 -3.09 8.53 -4.29
CA GLY A 54 -3.88 7.30 -4.35
C GLY A 54 -3.84 6.64 -5.72
N LEU A 55 -3.89 7.43 -6.80
CA LEU A 55 -3.73 6.95 -8.17
C LEU A 55 -2.34 6.33 -8.37
N GLY A 56 -1.28 7.02 -7.94
CA GLY A 56 0.09 6.51 -8.01
C GLY A 56 0.28 5.19 -7.27
N VAL A 57 -0.28 5.08 -6.05
CA VAL A 57 -0.26 3.83 -5.27
C VAL A 57 -1.00 2.71 -6.01
N ASN A 58 -2.15 2.99 -6.62
CA ASN A 58 -2.89 1.97 -7.36
C ASN A 58 -2.15 1.51 -8.63
N LEU A 59 -1.61 2.44 -9.41
CA LEU A 59 -0.90 2.15 -10.66
C LEU A 59 0.43 1.44 -10.42
N LEU A 60 1.15 1.77 -9.34
CA LEU A 60 2.42 1.13 -8.99
C LEU A 60 2.25 -0.20 -8.26
N ASN A 61 1.02 -0.58 -7.88
CA ASN A 61 0.77 -1.81 -7.15
C ASN A 61 0.70 -3.01 -8.12
N PRO A 62 1.73 -3.88 -8.16
CA PRO A 62 1.75 -5.00 -9.08
C PRO A 62 0.61 -5.99 -8.81
N LYS A 63 0.09 -6.05 -7.58
CA LYS A 63 -1.06 -6.91 -7.24
C LYS A 63 -2.31 -6.48 -7.99
N ILE A 64 -2.56 -5.17 -8.08
CA ILE A 64 -3.72 -4.61 -8.77
C ILE A 64 -3.60 -4.86 -10.27
N ILE A 65 -2.42 -4.62 -10.84
CA ILE A 65 -2.14 -4.90 -12.25
C ILE A 65 -2.38 -6.38 -12.58
N LEU A 66 -1.81 -7.30 -11.78
CA LEU A 66 -1.96 -8.74 -11.99
C LEU A 66 -3.41 -9.21 -11.84
N PHE A 67 -4.16 -8.65 -10.89
CA PHE A 67 -5.59 -8.91 -10.74
C PHE A 67 -6.33 -8.53 -12.02
N PHE A 68 -6.19 -7.29 -12.50
CA PHE A 68 -6.86 -6.87 -13.72
C PHE A 68 -6.39 -7.67 -14.94
N MET A 69 -5.09 -7.94 -15.11
CA MET A 69 -4.61 -8.78 -16.21
C MET A 69 -5.24 -10.19 -16.23
N THR A 70 -5.56 -10.73 -15.06
CA THR A 70 -6.12 -12.09 -14.94
C THR A 70 -7.64 -12.11 -15.12
N PHE A 71 -8.34 -11.14 -14.56
CA PHE A 71 -9.80 -11.13 -14.52
C PHE A 71 -10.42 -10.30 -15.64
N LEU A 72 -9.78 -9.23 -16.11
CA LEU A 72 -10.32 -8.35 -17.15
C LEU A 72 -10.63 -9.07 -18.47
N PRO A 73 -9.77 -10.00 -18.97
CA PRO A 73 -10.08 -10.75 -20.20
C PRO A 73 -11.34 -11.61 -20.10
N GLN A 74 -11.82 -11.92 -18.89
CA GLN A 74 -13.07 -12.66 -18.68
C GLN A 74 -14.31 -11.80 -18.93
N PHE A 75 -14.18 -10.47 -18.87
CA PHE A 75 -15.29 -9.52 -19.03
C PHE A 75 -15.23 -8.74 -20.35
N VAL A 76 -14.03 -8.51 -20.90
CA VAL A 76 -13.82 -7.74 -22.14
C VAL A 76 -12.78 -8.43 -23.02
N SER A 77 -13.17 -8.77 -24.25
CA SER A 77 -12.25 -9.33 -25.25
C SER A 77 -11.36 -8.22 -25.83
N ALA A 78 -10.09 -8.55 -26.12
CA ALA A 78 -9.13 -7.61 -26.71
C ALA A 78 -9.53 -7.11 -28.10
N HIS A 79 -10.37 -7.87 -28.83
CA HIS A 79 -10.83 -7.53 -30.17
C HIS A 79 -12.26 -6.95 -30.20
N ASP A 80 -12.82 -6.60 -29.04
CA ASP A 80 -14.16 -6.04 -28.95
C ASP A 80 -14.19 -4.56 -29.43
N PRO A 81 -14.95 -4.21 -30.48
CA PRO A 81 -15.06 -2.83 -30.96
C PRO A 81 -15.59 -1.85 -29.90
N ASN A 82 -16.33 -2.36 -28.90
CA ASN A 82 -16.95 -1.58 -27.83
C ASN A 82 -16.20 -1.73 -26.49
N ALA A 83 -14.95 -2.21 -26.51
CA ALA A 83 -14.16 -2.45 -25.29
C ALA A 83 -14.08 -1.23 -24.37
N SER A 84 -13.86 -0.04 -24.92
CA SER A 84 -13.77 1.22 -24.15
C SER A 84 -15.05 1.51 -23.36
N GLY A 85 -16.22 1.36 -23.99
CA GLY A 85 -17.52 1.54 -23.34
C GLY A 85 -17.77 0.54 -22.23
N LYS A 86 -17.43 -0.74 -22.45
CA LYS A 86 -17.55 -1.79 -21.42
C LYS A 86 -16.61 -1.55 -20.24
N LEU A 87 -15.37 -1.14 -20.51
CA LEU A 87 -14.41 -0.79 -19.47
C LEU A 87 -14.87 0.40 -18.63
N PHE A 88 -15.43 1.43 -19.28
CA PHE A 88 -15.99 2.57 -18.57
C PHE A 88 -17.17 2.16 -17.68
N PHE A 89 -18.09 1.33 -18.21
CA PHE A 89 -19.22 0.80 -17.44
C PHE A 89 -18.76 -0.05 -16.24
N LEU A 90 -17.84 -1.00 -16.45
CA LEU A 90 -17.27 -1.81 -15.36
C LEU A 90 -16.57 -0.94 -14.32
N GLY A 91 -15.81 0.08 -14.75
CA GLY A 91 -15.15 1.02 -13.86
C GLY A 91 -16.12 1.82 -13.01
N MET A 92 -17.20 2.34 -13.60
CA MET A 92 -18.25 3.05 -12.85
C MET A 92 -18.94 2.12 -11.85
N MET A 93 -19.28 0.90 -12.27
CA MET A 93 -19.89 -0.10 -11.39
C MET A 93 -18.96 -0.45 -10.23
N PHE A 94 -17.66 -0.62 -10.48
CA PHE A 94 -16.65 -0.84 -9.45
C PHE A 94 -16.59 0.32 -8.43
N ILE A 95 -16.67 1.57 -8.89
CA ILE A 95 -16.70 2.75 -7.99
C ILE A 95 -17.96 2.71 -7.12
N VAL A 96 -19.14 2.49 -7.72
CA VAL A 96 -20.42 2.44 -7.00
C VAL A 96 -20.41 1.33 -5.94
N LEU A 97 -19.87 0.15 -6.27
CA LEU A 97 -19.74 -0.95 -5.31
C LEU A 97 -18.68 -0.68 -4.23
N SER A 98 -17.64 0.09 -4.55
CA SER A 98 -16.56 0.40 -3.60
C SER A 98 -16.95 1.46 -2.58
N ILE A 99 -17.83 2.41 -2.92
CA ILE A 99 -18.24 3.52 -2.04
C ILE A 99 -18.82 3.02 -0.70
N PRO A 100 -19.79 2.08 -0.66
CA PRO A 100 -20.36 1.59 0.60
C PRO A 100 -19.34 0.95 1.54
N VAL A 101 -18.24 0.41 1.00
CA VAL A 101 -17.19 -0.24 1.81
C VAL A 101 -16.16 0.78 2.26
N THR A 102 -15.72 1.66 1.35
CA THR A 102 -14.60 2.59 1.59
C THR A 102 -15.02 3.86 2.30
N ALA A 103 -16.20 4.42 2.02
CA ALA A 103 -16.64 5.66 2.64
C ALA A 103 -16.80 5.52 4.16
N PRO A 104 -17.41 4.46 4.71
CA PRO A 104 -17.46 4.28 6.17
C PRO A 104 -16.07 4.14 6.79
N MET A 105 -15.12 3.45 6.12
CA MET A 105 -13.75 3.33 6.60
C MET A 105 -13.06 4.70 6.68
N VAL A 106 -13.23 5.55 5.66
CA VAL A 106 -12.68 6.91 5.64
C VAL A 106 -13.29 7.77 6.75
N LEU A 107 -14.62 7.73 6.92
CA LEU A 107 -15.31 8.48 7.97
C LEU A 107 -14.95 7.99 9.38
N ALA A 108 -14.70 6.68 9.54
CA ALA A 108 -14.27 6.09 10.80
C ALA A 108 -12.78 6.31 11.09
N ALA A 109 -11.96 6.59 10.08
CA ALA A 109 -10.50 6.69 10.22
C ALA A 109 -10.08 7.77 11.23
N GLU A 110 -10.78 8.90 11.28
CA GLU A 110 -10.49 9.98 12.23
C GLU A 110 -10.76 9.55 13.67
N LYS A 111 -11.96 8.99 13.93
CA LYS A 111 -12.35 8.48 15.26
C LYS A 111 -11.45 7.34 15.71
N PHE A 112 -11.11 6.43 14.80
CA PHE A 112 -10.20 5.32 15.06
C PHE A 112 -8.80 5.81 15.41
N SER A 113 -8.26 6.76 14.62
CA SER A 113 -6.95 7.38 14.88
C SER A 113 -6.94 8.11 16.23
N ALA A 114 -7.99 8.85 16.57
CA ALA A 114 -8.13 9.54 17.84
C ALA A 114 -8.20 8.57 19.03
N ALA A 115 -9.00 7.50 18.91
CA ALA A 115 -9.15 6.48 19.95
C ALA A 115 -7.83 5.73 20.20
N MET A 116 -7.08 5.39 19.14
CA MET A 116 -5.75 4.77 19.28
C MET A 116 -4.77 5.70 20.00
N LYS A 117 -4.79 6.99 19.67
CA LYS A 117 -3.92 8.02 20.27
C LYS A 117 -4.23 8.31 21.73
N ALA A 118 -5.44 8.02 22.19
CA ALA A 118 -5.84 8.24 23.59
C ALA A 118 -5.11 7.32 24.58
N SER A 119 -4.52 6.20 24.12
CA SER A 119 -3.83 5.24 24.99
C SER A 119 -2.36 5.04 24.56
N PRO A 120 -1.38 5.54 25.34
CA PRO A 120 0.04 5.35 25.06
C PRO A 120 0.46 3.86 24.98
N ARG A 121 -0.24 2.98 25.71
CA ARG A 121 0.01 1.53 25.66
C ARG A 121 -0.39 0.94 24.31
N VAL A 122 -1.54 1.33 23.76
CA VAL A 122 -2.03 0.83 22.46
C VAL A 122 -1.10 1.29 21.35
N THR A 123 -0.72 2.57 21.33
CA THR A 123 0.26 3.10 20.36
C THR A 123 1.57 2.31 20.42
N ARG A 124 2.11 2.05 21.62
CA ARG A 124 3.36 1.31 21.77
C ARG A 124 3.25 -0.17 21.34
N VAL A 125 2.10 -0.83 21.57
CA VAL A 125 1.87 -2.18 21.04
C VAL A 125 1.87 -2.17 19.50
N VAL A 126 1.20 -1.19 18.90
CA VAL A 126 1.14 -1.02 17.44
C VAL A 126 2.54 -0.76 16.87
N ASP A 127 3.34 0.06 17.52
CA ASP A 127 4.72 0.35 17.13
C ASP A 127 5.59 -0.92 17.13
N TYR A 128 5.49 -1.75 18.18
CA TYR A 128 6.18 -3.03 18.23
C TYR A 128 5.67 -4.04 17.19
N LEU A 129 4.36 -4.04 16.90
CA LEU A 129 3.81 -4.88 15.82
C LEU A 129 4.38 -4.47 14.46
N PHE A 130 4.40 -3.17 14.12
CA PHE A 130 5.02 -2.68 12.89
C PHE A 130 6.52 -3.01 12.85
N GLY A 131 7.26 -2.76 13.93
CA GLY A 131 8.68 -3.11 14.04
C GLY A 131 8.93 -4.60 13.84
N GLY A 132 8.11 -5.46 14.45
CA GLY A 132 8.17 -6.91 14.31
C GLY A 132 7.88 -7.37 12.89
N VAL A 133 6.80 -6.86 12.26
CA VAL A 133 6.43 -7.21 10.88
C VAL A 133 7.50 -6.77 9.88
N PHE A 134 8.02 -5.55 9.99
CA PHE A 134 9.10 -5.09 9.12
C PHE A 134 10.39 -5.88 9.32
N SER A 135 10.73 -6.22 10.56
CA SER A 135 11.89 -7.09 10.85
C SER A 135 11.71 -8.49 10.26
N ALA A 136 10.52 -9.08 10.39
CA ALA A 136 10.20 -10.39 9.82
C ALA A 136 10.28 -10.37 8.29
N PHE A 137 9.79 -9.31 7.63
CA PHE A 137 9.94 -9.14 6.19
C PHE A 137 11.40 -8.91 5.78
N ALA A 138 12.17 -8.13 6.54
CA ALA A 138 13.60 -7.93 6.28
C ALA A 138 14.35 -9.26 6.32
N LEU A 139 14.11 -10.08 7.35
CA LEU A 139 14.67 -11.43 7.45
C LEU A 139 14.25 -12.29 6.26
N LYS A 140 12.96 -12.28 5.91
CA LYS A 140 12.44 -13.06 4.77
C LYS A 140 13.10 -12.65 3.44
N ILE A 141 13.30 -11.36 3.20
CA ILE A 141 13.98 -10.86 2.00
C ILE A 141 15.46 -11.25 2.04
N LEU A 142 16.13 -11.13 3.19
CA LEU A 142 17.52 -11.52 3.36
C LEU A 142 17.75 -13.03 3.18
N THR A 143 16.80 -13.87 3.58
CA THR A 143 16.85 -15.32 3.37
C THR A 143 16.33 -15.74 1.99
N ALA A 144 15.72 -14.84 1.22
CA ALA A 144 15.24 -15.15 -0.12
C ALA A 144 16.42 -15.48 -1.05
N GLN A 145 16.35 -16.63 -1.70
CA GLN A 145 17.31 -17.05 -2.71
C GLN A 145 16.77 -16.72 -4.11
N ALA A 146 17.65 -16.25 -5.01
CA ALA A 146 17.33 -16.20 -6.42
C ALA A 146 17.22 -17.65 -6.91
N LYS A 147 16.10 -18.01 -7.53
CA LYS A 147 15.97 -19.24 -8.31
C LYS A 147 16.39 -18.96 -9.74
#